data_AF-K1U5X4-F1
#
_entry.id   AF-K1U5X4-F1
#
_cell.length_a   1.000
_cell.length_b   1.000
_cell.length_c   1.000
_cell.angle_alpha   90.00
_cell.angle_beta   90.00
_cell.angle_gamma   90.00
#
_symmetry.space_group_name_H-M   'P 1'
#
loop_
_entity.id
_entity.type
_entity.pdbx_description
1 polymer ?
#
loop_
_entity_poly.entity_id
_entity_poly.type
_entity_poly.pdbx_seq_one_letter_code
_entity_poly.pdbx_strand_id
1 'polypeptide(L)'
;DDPAYVRQHLDAAGLPVHYSTGAKSAAADLALMRRCRAFVLSNSTFSWWGQWLAGVPGRCVIAPDRWYANGKKTALYDHDWTLIPTK
;
A
#
# COMPACT_ATOMS: atom_id res chain seq x y z
N ASP A 1 -12.57 -0.70 -2.17
CA ASP A 1 -12.47 -0.09 -3.51
C ASP A 1 -13.59 0.91 -3.76
N ASP A 2 -13.61 2.05 -3.04
CA ASP A 2 -14.56 3.14 -3.29
C ASP A 2 -13.80 4.46 -3.50
N PRO A 3 -13.42 4.78 -4.75
CA PRO A 3 -12.72 6.02 -5.05
C PRO A 3 -13.52 7.29 -4.70
N ALA A 4 -14.86 7.23 -4.69
CA ALA A 4 -15.69 8.38 -4.34
C ALA A 4 -15.60 8.69 -2.85
N TYR A 5 -15.69 7.66 -2.00
CA TYR A 5 -15.49 7.80 -0.56
C TYR A 5 -14.10 8.34 -0.23
N VAL A 6 -13.05 7.79 -0.85
CA VAL A 6 -11.66 8.24 -0.60
C VAL A 6 -11.46 9.69 -1.03
N ARG A 7 -12.03 10.14 -2.16
CA ARG A 7 -11.96 11.54 -2.60
C ARG A 7 -12.57 12.53 -1.60
N GLN A 8 -13.60 12.09 -0.86
CA GLN A 8 -14.30 12.94 0.11
C GLN A 8 -13.61 12.98 1.48
N HIS A 9 -12.90 11.92 1.86
CA HIS A 9 -12.43 11.74 3.25
C HIS A 9 -10.90 11.68 3.38
N LEU A 10 -10.15 11.50 2.29
CA LEU A 10 -8.69 11.50 2.34
C LEU A 10 -8.17 12.94 2.40
N ASP A 11 -7.62 13.33 3.55
CA ASP A 11 -6.77 14.51 3.66
C ASP A 11 -5.37 14.20 3.13
N ALA A 12 -5.04 14.76 1.98
CA ALA A 12 -3.73 14.61 1.35
C ALA A 12 -2.73 15.69 1.76
N ALA A 13 -3.03 16.48 2.81
CA ALA A 13 -2.21 17.57 3.31
C ALA A 13 -1.83 18.60 2.20
N GLY A 14 -2.76 18.85 1.27
CA GLY A 14 -2.56 19.77 0.15
C GLY A 14 -1.67 19.22 -0.99
N LEU A 15 -1.26 17.95 -0.95
CA LEU A 15 -0.48 17.33 -2.02
C LEU A 15 -1.36 16.91 -3.21
N PRO A 16 -0.82 16.89 -4.44
CA PRO A 16 -1.53 16.36 -5.60
C PRO A 16 -1.87 14.86 -5.41
N VAL A 17 -3.12 14.49 -5.71
CA VAL A 17 -3.59 13.11 -5.60
C VAL A 17 -4.10 12.59 -6.93
N HIS A 18 -3.64 11.40 -7.31
CA HIS A 18 -4.22 10.63 -8.39
C HIS A 18 -4.94 9.40 -7.83
N TYR A 19 -6.24 9.28 -8.12
CA TYR A 19 -7.04 8.13 -7.70
C TYR A 19 -7.12 7.13 -8.85
N SER A 20 -6.37 6.02 -8.75
CA SER A 20 -6.58 4.90 -9.68
C SER A 20 -7.89 4.19 -9.35
N THR A 21 -8.71 3.94 -10.38
CA THR A 21 -10.02 3.29 -10.25
C THR A 21 -10.01 1.85 -10.78
N GLY A 22 -8.84 1.29 -11.11
CA GLY A 22 -8.73 -0.04 -11.70
C GLY A 22 -9.30 -0.15 -13.13
N ALA A 23 -9.70 0.97 -13.76
CA ALA A 23 -10.37 1.00 -15.05
C ALA A 23 -9.51 0.51 -16.24
N LYS A 24 -8.19 0.37 -16.06
CA LYS A 24 -7.28 -0.18 -17.07
C LYS A 24 -7.08 -1.68 -16.85
N SER A 25 -6.25 -2.04 -15.87
CA SER A 25 -6.02 -3.42 -15.43
C SER A 25 -5.18 -3.43 -14.15
N ALA A 26 -5.29 -4.53 -13.39
CA ALA A 26 -4.44 -4.76 -12.22
C ALA A 26 -2.93 -4.71 -12.55
N ALA A 27 -2.54 -5.16 -13.76
CA ALA A 27 -1.16 -5.08 -14.22
C ALA A 27 -0.70 -3.63 -14.46
N ALA A 28 -1.58 -2.77 -14.99
CA ALA A 28 -1.28 -1.35 -15.16
C ALA A 28 -1.12 -0.64 -13.82
N ASP A 29 -1.93 -0.99 -12.82
CA ASP A 29 -1.81 -0.47 -11.46
C ASP A 29 -0.50 -0.91 -10.80
N LEU A 30 -0.12 -2.18 -10.91
CA LEU A 30 1.19 -2.65 -10.41
C LEU A 30 2.36 -1.94 -11.10
N ALA A 31 2.26 -1.69 -12.41
CA ALA A 31 3.28 -0.96 -13.16
C ALA A 31 3.41 0.51 -12.71
N LEU A 32 2.30 1.15 -12.32
CA LEU A 32 2.31 2.48 -11.70
C LEU A 32 2.91 2.43 -10.29
N MET A 33 2.43 1.51 -9.45
CA MET A 33 2.90 1.33 -8.07
C MET A 33 4.40 1.07 -7.99
N ARG A 34 4.96 0.28 -8.90
CA ARG A 34 6.41 0.00 -8.98
C ARG A 34 7.29 1.26 -9.09
N ARG A 35 6.73 2.38 -9.56
CA ARG A 35 7.44 3.66 -9.68
C ARG A 35 7.44 4.49 -8.39
N CYS A 36 6.62 4.13 -7.39
CA CYS A 36 6.56 4.82 -6.12
C CYS A 36 7.79 4.50 -5.25
N ARG A 37 8.17 5.47 -4.40
CA ARG A 37 9.26 5.33 -3.42
C ARG A 37 8.77 5.03 -2.01
N ALA A 38 7.48 5.28 -1.75
CA ALA A 38 6.87 5.07 -0.46
C ALA A 38 5.52 4.38 -0.62
N PHE A 39 5.18 3.52 0.34
CA PHE A 39 3.98 2.69 0.32
C PHE A 39 3.32 2.72 1.69
N VAL A 40 2.03 3.06 1.73
CA VAL A 40 1.17 2.84 2.88
C VAL A 40 0.21 1.71 2.50
N LEU A 41 0.35 0.57 3.16
CA LEU A 41 -0.32 -0.67 2.78
C LEU A 41 -1.47 -1.00 3.71
N SER A 42 -2.49 -1.62 3.15
CA SER A 42 -3.42 -2.47 3.89
C SER A 42 -2.92 -3.93 3.89
N ASN A 43 -3.60 -4.81 4.62
CA ASN A 43 -3.38 -6.27 4.57
C ASN A 43 -3.87 -6.87 3.24
N SER A 44 -3.27 -6.45 2.13
CA SER A 44 -3.67 -6.82 0.77
C SER A 44 -2.49 -7.40 0.03
N THR A 45 -2.65 -8.64 -0.46
CA THR A 45 -1.66 -9.31 -1.32
C THR A 45 -1.37 -8.51 -2.58
N PHE A 46 -2.37 -7.77 -3.11
CA PHE A 46 -2.16 -6.90 -4.26
C PHE A 46 -1.20 -5.75 -3.93
N SER A 47 -1.44 -5.07 -2.80
CA SER A 47 -0.58 -3.99 -2.34
C SER A 47 0.84 -4.47 -1.99
N TRP A 48 0.95 -5.70 -1.46
CA TRP A 48 2.21 -6.36 -1.17
C TRP A 48 3.07 -6.58 -2.42
N TRP A 49 2.47 -7.05 -3.52
CA TRP A 49 3.20 -7.19 -4.79
C TRP A 49 3.61 -5.84 -5.38
N GLY A 50 2.75 -4.82 -5.26
CA GLY A 50 3.06 -3.47 -5.75
C GLY A 50 4.32 -2.89 -5.11
N GLN A 51 4.46 -2.99 -3.79
CA GLN A 51 5.68 -2.54 -3.10
C GLN A 51 6.88 -3.46 -3.38
N TRP A 52 6.66 -4.77 -3.49
CA TRP A 52 7.75 -5.73 -3.69
C TRP A 52 8.43 -5.50 -5.05
N LEU A 53 7.62 -5.22 -6.07
CA LEU A 53 8.08 -4.87 -7.43
C LEU A 53 8.79 -3.52 -7.49
N ALA A 54 8.57 -2.64 -6.51
CA ALA A 54 9.26 -1.36 -6.41
C ALA A 54 10.71 -1.59 -5.96
N GLY A 55 11.58 -1.85 -6.94
CA GLY A 55 13.01 -2.10 -6.74
C GLY A 55 13.83 -0.84 -6.49
N VAL A 56 13.28 0.15 -5.77
CA VAL A 56 13.96 1.42 -5.49
C VAL A 56 14.73 1.30 -4.17
N PRO A 57 16.05 1.55 -4.15
CA PRO A 57 16.81 1.62 -2.90
C PRO A 57 16.23 2.70 -1.98
N GLY A 58 16.10 2.39 -0.69
CA GLY A 58 15.54 3.32 0.31
C GLY A 58 14.03 3.50 0.20
N ARG A 59 13.29 2.52 -0.33
CA ARG A 59 11.82 2.55 -0.29
C ARG A 59 11.33 2.57 1.15
N CYS A 60 10.31 3.37 1.43
CA CYS A 60 9.66 3.40 2.74
C CYS A 60 8.35 2.62 2.68
N VAL A 61 8.19 1.58 3.50
CA VAL A 61 6.96 0.80 3.56
C VAL A 61 6.36 0.90 4.96
N ILE A 62 5.10 1.31 5.01
CA ILE A 62 4.30 1.43 6.22
C ILE A 62 3.13 0.45 6.11
N ALA A 63 2.94 -0.40 7.10
CA ALA A 63 1.88 -1.41 7.12
C ALA A 63 1.29 -1.56 8.54
N PRO A 64 0.07 -2.07 8.68
CA PRO A 64 -0.45 -2.50 9.99
C PRO A 64 0.39 -3.66 10.56
N ASP A 65 0.57 -3.71 11.87
CA ASP A 65 1.32 -4.77 12.58
C ASP A 65 0.59 -6.12 12.62
N ARG A 66 -0.70 -6.14 12.30
CA ARG A 66 -1.53 -7.34 12.26
C ARG A 66 -1.88 -7.76 10.85
N TRP A 67 -1.00 -8.60 10.30
CA TRP A 67 -1.19 -9.67 9.33
C TRP A 67 -2.60 -10.21 9.08
N TYR A 68 -2.92 -11.15 9.96
CA TYR A 68 -4.06 -12.03 9.89
C TYR A 68 -5.00 -11.74 11.06
N ALA A 69 -6.30 -11.90 10.82
CA ALA A 69 -7.31 -11.68 11.84
C ALA A 69 -7.15 -12.61 13.07
N ASN A 70 -6.47 -13.75 12.95
CA ASN A 70 -6.26 -14.69 14.06
C ASN A 70 -4.95 -14.47 14.84
N GLY A 71 -4.24 -13.36 14.62
CA GLY A 71 -3.00 -13.05 15.35
C GLY A 71 -1.82 -13.93 14.97
N LYS A 72 -1.92 -14.74 13.91
CA LYS A 72 -0.79 -15.48 13.37
C LYS A 72 0.30 -14.51 12.94
N LYS A 73 1.55 -14.83 13.27
CA LYS A 73 2.72 -14.15 12.72
C LYS A 73 2.77 -14.37 11.21
N THR A 74 3.17 -13.35 10.48
CA THR A 74 3.36 -13.42 9.03
C THR A 74 4.84 -13.39 8.68
N ALA A 75 5.21 -14.05 7.59
CA ALA A 75 6.53 -13.93 6.97
C ALA A 75 6.54 -12.86 5.85
N LEU A 76 5.43 -12.12 5.67
CA LEU A 76 5.26 -11.16 4.58
C LEU A 76 5.90 -9.80 4.88
N TYR A 77 6.23 -9.51 6.13
CA TYR A 77 6.92 -8.27 6.48
C TYR A 77 8.40 -8.38 6.14
N ASP A 78 8.94 -7.32 5.55
CA ASP A 78 10.38 -7.14 5.45
C ASP A 78 10.90 -6.42 6.71
N HIS A 79 12.18 -6.58 6.99
CA HIS A 79 12.82 -6.08 8.22
C HIS A 79 12.88 -4.55 8.30
N ASP A 80 12.77 -3.86 7.17
CA ASP A 80 12.85 -2.41 7.04
C ASP A 80 11.46 -1.73 7.04
N TRP A 81 10.39 -2.48 7.28
CA TRP A 81 9.04 -1.92 7.31
C TRP A 81 8.73 -1.24 8.64
N THR A 82 8.04 -0.10 8.55
CA THR A 82 7.43 0.57 9.71
C THR A 82 6.05 -0.03 9.97
N LEU A 83 5.89 -0.72 11.10
CA LEU A 83 4.62 -1.32 11.49
C LEU A 83 3.82 -0.39 12.41
N ILE A 84 2.56 -0.13 12.06
CA ILE A 84 1.63 0.66 12.86
C ILE A 84 0.81 -0.29 13.76
N PRO A 85 0.77 -0.08 15.09
CA PRO A 85 -0.05 -0.87 15.99
C PRO A 85 -1.53 -0.83 15.62
N THR A 86 -2.13 -2.00 15.48
CA THR A 86 -3.57 -2.15 15.29
C THR A 86 -4.25 -2.41 16.64
N LYS A 87 -5.42 -1.79 16.85
CA LYS A 87 -6.24 -1.98 18.05
C LYS A 87 -7.04 -3.29 17.99
#